data_AF-A0A972STV7-F1
#
_entry.id   AF-A0A972STV7-F1
#
_cell.length_a   1.000
_cell.length_b   1.000
_cell.length_c   1.000
_cell.angle_alpha   90.00
_cell.angle_beta   90.00
_cell.angle_gamma   90.00
#
_symmetry.space_group_name_H-M   'P 1'
#
loop_
_entity.id
_entity.type
_entity.pdbx_description
1 polymer ?
#
loop_
_entity_poly.entity_id
_entity_poly.type
_entity_poly.pdbx_seq_one_letter_code
_entity_poly.pdbx_strand_id
1 'polypeptide(L)'
;MKSVFTMIPAVLFVLLMAAPPCQGLTADQVLKLKKAGVSDRTIQLMIEQERDAKESPYDTMGVREVKDKDGNVVVVHSTGRSKIDPNEEERKRVEKAWDILRNIVVDDRRREPAAPSSTGSTSP
;
A
#
# COMPACT_ATOMS: atom_id res chain seq x y z
N MET A 1 -28.21 6.44 42.54
CA MET A 1 -27.51 5.91 41.35
C MET A 1 -28.35 6.00 40.07
N LYS A 2 -29.09 7.09 39.85
CA LYS A 2 -29.95 7.29 38.65
C LYS A 2 -29.37 8.37 37.74
N SER A 3 -28.78 9.41 38.32
CA SER A 3 -28.10 10.52 37.64
C SER A 3 -26.84 10.12 36.87
N VAL A 4 -26.10 9.11 37.34
CA VAL A 4 -24.86 8.65 36.68
C VAL A 4 -25.18 7.92 35.37
N PHE A 5 -26.29 7.18 35.31
CA PHE A 5 -26.69 6.43 34.13
C PHE A 5 -27.21 7.34 33.00
N THR A 6 -27.80 8.49 33.34
CA THR A 6 -28.23 9.51 32.38
C THR A 6 -27.08 10.40 31.87
N MET A 7 -25.98 10.50 32.61
CA MET A 7 -24.81 11.29 32.23
C MET A 7 -23.96 10.60 31.15
N ILE A 8 -23.92 9.27 31.13
CA ILE A 8 -23.14 8.50 30.13
C ILE A 8 -23.57 8.80 28.68
N PRO A 9 -24.86 8.77 28.29
CA PRO A 9 -25.26 9.13 26.93
C PRO A 9 -25.05 10.62 26.64
N ALA A 10 -25.19 11.50 27.64
CA ALA A 10 -24.94 12.94 27.48
C ALA A 10 -23.46 13.23 27.21
N VAL A 11 -22.55 12.56 27.92
CA VAL A 11 -21.10 12.67 27.72
C VAL A 11 -20.69 12.09 26.37
N LEU A 12 -21.28 10.96 25.95
CA LEU A 12 -21.06 10.38 24.62
C LEU A 12 -21.54 11.32 23.49
N PHE A 13 -22.68 11.97 23.68
CA PHE A 13 -23.25 12.92 22.73
C PHE A 13 -22.39 14.18 22.59
N VAL A 14 -21.85 14.69 23.69
CA VAL A 14 -20.90 15.81 23.70
C VAL A 14 -19.58 15.41 23.03
N LEU A 15 -19.10 14.19 23.25
CA LEU A 15 -17.89 13.67 22.60
C LEU A 15 -18.07 13.52 21.08
N LEU A 16 -19.28 13.14 20.63
CA LEU A 16 -19.62 13.02 19.20
C LEU A 16 -19.70 14.38 18.50
N MET A 17 -20.16 15.42 19.21
CA MET A 17 -20.20 16.80 18.70
C MET A 17 -18.85 17.51 18.73
N ALA A 18 -17.87 16.98 19.46
CA ALA A 18 -16.49 17.48 19.51
C ALA A 18 -15.61 16.93 18.38
N ALA A 19 -16.20 16.32 17.34
CA ALA A 19 -15.46 15.96 16.15
C ALA A 19 -14.90 17.24 15.49
N PRO A 20 -13.57 17.35 15.28
CA PRO A 20 -12.99 18.51 14.61
C PRO A 20 -13.63 18.65 13.22
N PRO A 21 -13.99 19.87 12.79
CA PRO A 21 -14.55 20.09 11.47
C PRO A 21 -13.57 19.50 10.47
N CYS A 22 -14.07 18.53 9.70
CA CYS A 22 -13.33 17.88 8.62
C CYS A 22 -12.70 18.98 7.76
N GLN A 23 -11.39 19.18 7.89
CA GLN A 23 -10.70 20.30 7.27
C GLN A 23 -10.65 20.02 5.77
N GLY A 24 -11.60 20.60 5.04
CA GLY A 24 -11.50 20.83 3.61
C GLY A 24 -11.01 22.25 3.36
N LEU A 25 -10.57 22.51 2.14
CA LEU A 25 -10.16 23.85 1.71
C LEU A 25 -11.33 24.83 1.91
N THR A 26 -11.16 25.84 2.76
CA THR A 26 -12.22 26.82 3.04
C THR A 26 -12.39 27.80 1.88
N ALA A 27 -13.56 28.45 1.76
CA ALA A 27 -13.81 29.45 0.72
C ALA A 27 -12.76 30.59 0.73
N ASP A 28 -12.29 30.98 1.91
CA ASP A 28 -11.22 31.96 2.07
C ASP A 28 -9.87 31.47 1.55
N GLN A 29 -9.57 30.18 1.71
CA GLN A 29 -8.34 29.57 1.17
C GLN A 29 -8.40 29.48 -0.36
N VAL A 30 -9.56 29.18 -0.94
CA VAL A 30 -9.78 29.25 -2.40
C VAL A 30 -9.53 30.66 -2.92
N LEU A 31 -10.07 31.68 -2.24
CA LEU A 31 -9.85 33.08 -2.57
C LEU A 31 -8.37 33.48 -2.48
N LYS A 32 -7.64 32.99 -1.47
CA LYS A 32 -6.19 33.21 -1.33
C LYS A 32 -5.40 32.56 -2.46
N LEU A 33 -5.74 31.33 -2.85
CA LEU A 33 -5.10 30.63 -3.96
C LEU A 33 -5.35 31.36 -5.30
N LYS A 34 -6.58 31.82 -5.52
CA LYS A 34 -6.93 32.64 -6.68
C LYS A 34 -6.15 33.94 -6.72
N LYS A 35 -6.04 34.64 -5.59
CA LYS A 35 -5.22 35.86 -5.44
C LYS A 35 -3.73 35.60 -5.63
N ALA A 36 -3.25 34.41 -5.29
CA ALA A 36 -1.88 33.96 -5.53
C ALA A 36 -1.61 33.55 -6.99
N GLY A 37 -2.60 33.66 -7.88
CA GLY A 37 -2.46 33.36 -9.30
C GLY A 37 -2.71 31.89 -9.67
N VAL A 38 -3.23 31.08 -8.76
CA VAL A 38 -3.62 29.69 -9.07
C VAL A 38 -4.93 29.70 -9.85
N SER A 39 -4.98 28.98 -10.96
CA SER A 39 -6.18 28.91 -11.80
C SER A 39 -7.33 28.19 -11.08
N ASP A 40 -8.57 28.61 -11.34
CA ASP A 40 -9.76 27.97 -10.78
C ASP A 40 -9.79 26.45 -11.11
N ARG A 41 -9.33 26.07 -12.32
CA ARG A 41 -9.20 24.67 -12.73
C ARG A 41 -8.22 23.88 -11.87
N THR A 42 -7.10 24.49 -11.51
CA THR A 42 -6.10 23.86 -10.64
C THR A 42 -6.63 23.69 -9.22
N ILE A 43 -7.31 24.70 -8.69
CA ILE A 43 -7.93 24.63 -7.35
C ILE A 43 -8.98 23.51 -7.33
N GLN A 44 -9.80 23.42 -8.38
CA GLN A 44 -10.78 22.34 -8.53
C GLN A 44 -10.12 20.96 -8.51
N LEU A 45 -9.03 20.77 -9.26
CA LEU A 45 -8.27 19.51 -9.28
C LEU A 45 -7.72 19.15 -7.90
N MET A 46 -7.21 20.12 -7.14
CA MET A 46 -6.71 19.89 -5.78
C MET A 46 -7.83 19.44 -4.83
N ILE A 47 -9.02 20.04 -4.93
CA ILE A 47 -10.18 19.67 -4.12
C ILE A 47 -10.66 18.25 -4.47
N GLU A 48 -10.71 17.91 -5.76
CA GLU A 48 -11.10 16.57 -6.23
C GLU A 48 -10.12 15.50 -5.72
N GLN A 49 -8.80 15.75 -5.80
CA GLN A 49 -7.79 14.84 -5.28
C GLN A 49 -7.91 14.57 -3.77
N GLU A 50 -8.13 15.63 -2.98
CA GLU A 50 -8.29 15.51 -1.52
C GLU A 50 -9.57 14.74 -1.15
N ARG A 51 -10.65 14.97 -1.89
CA ARG A 51 -11.91 14.24 -1.70
C ARG A 51 -11.75 12.76 -2.01
N ASP A 52 -11.11 12.44 -3.13
CA ASP A 52 -10.92 11.07 -3.57
C ASP A 52 -9.95 10.31 -2.65
N ALA A 53 -8.93 10.98 -2.09
CA ALA A 53 -8.00 10.40 -1.11
C ALA A 53 -8.64 10.08 0.24
N LYS A 54 -9.74 10.74 0.62
CA LYS A 54 -10.50 10.44 1.85
C LYS A 54 -11.38 9.20 1.72
N GLU A 55 -11.74 8.80 0.50
CA GLU A 55 -12.69 7.72 0.25
C GLU A 55 -12.08 6.33 0.44
N SER A 56 -10.76 6.18 0.23
CA SER A 56 -10.02 4.94 0.45
C SER A 56 -8.85 5.20 1.41
N PRO A 57 -8.81 4.53 2.57
CA PRO A 57 -7.67 4.57 3.48
C PRO A 57 -6.38 4.06 2.85
N TYR A 58 -6.36 3.51 1.64
CA TYR A 58 -5.15 3.04 0.95
C TYR A 58 -4.66 4.00 -0.16
N ASP A 59 -5.49 4.97 -0.57
CA ASP A 59 -5.23 5.85 -1.72
C ASP A 59 -4.51 7.16 -1.34
N THR A 60 -4.19 7.35 -0.06
CA THR A 60 -3.43 8.51 0.41
C THR A 60 -1.97 8.42 -0.05
N MET A 61 -1.49 9.47 -0.73
CA MET A 61 -0.08 9.56 -1.11
C MET A 61 0.82 9.68 0.13
N GLY A 62 1.92 8.92 0.17
CA GLY A 62 2.94 9.00 1.21
C GLY A 62 3.43 7.65 1.70
N VAL A 63 4.26 7.71 2.74
CA VAL A 63 4.81 6.54 3.45
C VAL A 63 3.90 6.25 4.64
N ARG A 64 3.42 5.01 4.77
CA ARG A 64 2.64 4.57 5.93
C ARG A 64 3.17 3.30 6.53
N GLU A 65 3.20 3.28 7.85
CA GLU A 65 3.49 2.09 8.64
C GLU A 65 2.18 1.34 8.90
N VAL A 66 1.97 0.23 8.20
CA VAL A 66 0.85 -0.67 8.46
C VAL A 66 1.33 -1.75 9.42
N LYS A 67 0.63 -1.90 10.55
CA LYS A 67 0.86 -3.00 11.48
C LYS A 67 0.00 -4.18 11.08
N ASP A 68 0.66 -5.31 10.79
CA ASP A 68 -0.04 -6.58 10.58
C ASP A 68 -0.58 -7.12 11.92
N LYS A 69 -1.50 -8.09 11.87
CA LYS A 69 -2.10 -8.76 13.04
C LYS A 69 -1.06 -9.42 13.93
N ASP A 70 0.10 -9.77 13.37
CA ASP A 70 1.23 -10.36 14.08
C ASP A 70 2.20 -9.32 14.67
N GLY A 71 1.87 -8.03 14.58
CA GLY A 71 2.66 -6.94 15.17
C GLY A 71 3.84 -6.46 14.32
N ASN A 72 4.02 -7.01 13.11
CA ASN A 72 5.06 -6.59 12.19
C ASN A 72 4.70 -5.25 11.53
N VAL A 73 5.66 -4.31 11.52
CA VAL A 73 5.50 -3.00 10.88
C VAL A 73 5.97 -3.10 9.44
N VAL A 74 5.05 -2.95 8.49
CA VAL A 74 5.34 -2.87 7.06
C VAL A 74 5.25 -1.43 6.61
N VAL A 75 6.35 -0.89 6.10
CA VAL A 75 6.41 0.47 5.57
C VAL A 75 5.89 0.46 4.12
N VAL A 76 4.63 0.82 3.94
CA VAL A 76 3.95 0.92 2.64
C VAL A 76 4.21 2.29 2.03
N HIS A 77 4.87 2.33 0.87
CA HIS A 77 5.03 3.55 0.08
C HIS A 77 3.93 3.60 -0.98
N SER A 78 3.01 4.57 -0.90
CA SER A 78 1.94 4.76 -1.88
C SER A 78 2.10 6.09 -2.59
N THR A 79 2.05 6.09 -3.93
CA THR A 79 2.02 7.30 -4.76
C THR A 79 0.58 7.75 -5.07
N GLY A 80 -0.40 7.28 -4.29
CA GLY A 80 -1.82 7.54 -4.54
C GLY A 80 -2.36 6.75 -5.72
N ARG A 81 -3.65 6.94 -6.00
CA ARG A 81 -4.44 6.14 -6.95
C ARG A 81 -3.75 6.04 -8.33
N SER A 82 -3.16 4.88 -8.59
CA SER A 82 -2.91 4.40 -9.94
C SER A 82 -4.29 4.13 -10.57
N LYS A 83 -4.56 4.64 -11.78
CA LYS A 83 -5.78 4.28 -12.55
C LYS A 83 -5.83 2.79 -12.93
N ILE A 84 -4.74 2.08 -12.65
CA ILE A 84 -4.55 0.69 -12.97
C ILE A 84 -4.86 -0.09 -11.71
N ASP A 85 -5.81 -1.03 -11.81
CA ASP A 85 -6.15 -1.96 -10.74
C ASP A 85 -4.86 -2.69 -10.32
N PRO A 86 -4.32 -2.42 -9.11
CA PRO A 86 -3.05 -2.99 -8.69
C PRO A 86 -3.11 -4.52 -8.63
N ASN A 87 -4.28 -5.09 -8.33
CA ASN A 87 -4.48 -6.52 -8.28
C ASN A 87 -4.47 -7.15 -9.68
N GLU A 88 -4.94 -6.45 -10.72
CA GLU A 88 -4.83 -6.93 -12.11
C GLU A 88 -3.39 -6.88 -12.61
N GLU A 89 -2.67 -5.80 -12.29
CA GLU A 89 -1.25 -5.66 -12.64
C GLU A 89 -0.36 -6.69 -11.94
N GLU A 90 -0.57 -6.91 -10.64
CA GLU A 90 0.15 -7.92 -9.87
C GLU A 90 -0.06 -9.31 -10.47
N ARG A 91 -1.29 -9.65 -10.85
CA ARG A 91 -1.60 -10.94 -11.53
C ARG A 91 -0.82 -11.09 -12.83
N LYS A 92 -0.77 -10.04 -13.66
CA LYS A 92 0.00 -10.06 -14.92
C LYS A 92 1.50 -10.21 -14.67
N ARG A 93 2.03 -9.57 -13.63
CA ARG A 93 3.46 -9.70 -13.24
C ARG A 93 3.76 -11.11 -12.74
N VAL A 94 2.89 -11.69 -11.92
CA VAL A 94 3.01 -13.06 -11.42
C VAL A 94 2.95 -14.07 -12.57
N GLU A 95 1.97 -13.94 -13.46
CA GLU A 95 1.82 -14.81 -14.62
C GLU A 95 3.05 -14.74 -15.54
N LYS A 96 3.57 -13.53 -15.80
CA LYS A 96 4.81 -13.34 -16.56
C LYS A 96 6.02 -13.96 -15.89
N ALA A 97 6.13 -13.88 -14.56
CA ALA A 97 7.20 -14.52 -13.81
C ALA A 97 7.14 -16.06 -13.91
N TRP A 98 5.93 -16.64 -13.81
CA TRP A 98 5.70 -18.07 -14.02
C TRP A 98 6.04 -18.49 -15.45
N ASP A 99 5.72 -17.67 -16.45
CA ASP A 99 6.07 -17.95 -17.84
C ASP A 99 7.58 -18.02 -18.07
N ILE A 100 8.34 -17.08 -17.51
CA ILE A 100 9.80 -17.08 -17.57
C ILE A 100 10.39 -18.36 -16.95
N LEU A 101 9.84 -18.78 -15.80
CA LEU A 101 10.31 -19.98 -15.08
C LEU A 101 10.07 -21.27 -15.87
N ARG A 102 8.97 -21.37 -16.64
CA ARG A 102 8.66 -22.57 -17.44
C ARG A 102 9.71 -22.84 -18.52
N ASN A 103 10.40 -21.81 -19.00
CA ASN A 103 11.38 -21.93 -20.07
C ASN A 103 12.82 -22.17 -19.55
N ILE A 104 13.01 -22.30 -18.24
CA ILE A 104 14.33 -22.57 -17.65
C ILE A 104 14.52 -24.09 -17.52
N VAL A 105 15.45 -24.64 -18.27
CA VAL A 105 15.92 -26.03 -18.12
C VAL A 105 17.07 -26.04 -17.11
N VAL A 106 16.86 -26.67 -15.96
CA VAL A 106 17.93 -26.88 -14.95
C VAL A 106 18.75 -28.10 -15.36
N ASP A 107 19.97 -27.89 -15.85
CA ASP A 107 20.92 -28.98 -16.17
C ASP A 107 21.62 -29.46 -14.88
N ASP A 108 21.26 -30.64 -14.40
CA ASP A 108 21.80 -31.25 -13.16
C ASP A 108 23.08 -32.09 -13.40
N ARG A 109 23.66 -32.08 -14.61
CA ARG A 109 24.77 -32.99 -14.98
C ARG A 109 26.16 -32.58 -14.46
N ARG A 110 26.25 -31.84 -13.34
CA ARG A 110 27.53 -31.42 -12.73
C ARG A 110 27.80 -32.02 -11.35
N ARG A 111 27.29 -33.21 -11.08
CA ARG A 111 27.67 -34.02 -9.91
C ARG A 111 27.77 -35.51 -10.26
N GLU A 112 28.77 -35.87 -11.06
CA GLU A 112 29.30 -37.23 -11.02
C GLU A 112 30.66 -37.19 -10.31
N PRO A 113 30.82 -37.82 -9.12
CA PRO A 113 32.14 -38.03 -8.54
C PRO A 113 32.88 -39.02 -9.44
N ALA A 114 34.01 -38.60 -9.99
CA ALA A 114 34.88 -39.44 -10.80
C ALA A 114 35.16 -40.78 -10.08
N ALA A 115 34.78 -41.89 -10.73
CA ALA A 115 35.08 -43.22 -10.23
C ALA A 115 36.61 -43.44 -10.19
N PRO A 116 37.14 -44.06 -9.12
CA PRO A 116 38.57 -44.28 -9.00
C PRO A 116 39.03 -45.30 -10.05
N SER A 117 40.03 -44.89 -10.84
CA SER A 117 40.77 -45.73 -11.77
C SER A 117 41.32 -46.96 -11.06
N SER A 118 40.82 -48.14 -11.42
CA SER A 118 41.41 -49.42 -11.00
C SER A 118 42.78 -49.59 -11.65
N THR A 119 43.80 -49.31 -10.85
CA THR A 119 45.19 -49.67 -11.10
C THR A 119 45.35 -51.19 -11.07
N GLY A 120 46.25 -51.67 -11.92
CA GLY A 120 46.38 -53.08 -12.27
C GLY A 120 46.80 -54.00 -11.13
N SER A 121 46.50 -55.28 -11.33
CA SER A 121 47.12 -56.38 -10.61
C SER A 121 47.55 -57.42 -11.63
N THR A 122 48.86 -57.41 -11.86
CA THR A 122 49.66 -58.35 -12.64
C THR A 122 49.98 -59.59 -11.79
N SER A 123 49.96 -60.75 -12.46
CA SER A 123 50.66 -62.01 -12.15
C SER A 123 50.07 -63.01 -11.15
N PRO A 124 50.48 -64.30 -11.19
CA PRO A 124 51.09 -65.08 -12.30
C PRO A 124 50.20 -66.23 -12.80
#